data_AF-A0A1H8SYY1-F1
#
_entry.id   AF-A0A1H8SYY1-F1
#
_cell.length_a   1.000
_cell.length_b   1.000
_cell.length_c   1.000
_cell.angle_alpha   90.00
_cell.angle_beta   90.00
_cell.angle_gamma   90.00
#
_symmetry.space_group_name_H-M   'P 1'
#
loop_
_entity.id
_entity.type
_entity.pdbx_description
1 polymer ?
#
loop_
_entity_poly.entity_id
_entity_poly.type
_entity_poly.pdbx_seq_one_letter_code
_entity_poly.pdbx_strand_id
1 'polypeptide(L)'
;MRSLNERFKLILVSAVWMHVPPSERERAFRILSELLAPGGVLVITLRHGPSPDERCLFDTSLEELESFARARALVTIAASGSRGAQAREGVSWETLVFRLPEGPIN
;
A
#
# COMPACT_ATOMS: atom_id res chain seq x y z
N MET A 1 23.26 3.41 7.84
CA MET A 1 23.09 3.74 9.26
C MET A 1 21.58 3.95 9.48
N ARG A 2 20.85 2.98 10.06
CA ARG A 2 19.45 3.18 10.47
C ARG A 2 19.49 3.84 11.86
N SER A 3 18.94 5.04 11.99
CA SER A 3 18.48 5.53 13.29
C SER A 3 17.34 4.59 13.72
N LEU A 4 17.55 3.80 14.78
CA LEU A 4 16.67 2.69 15.18
C LEU A 4 15.28 3.10 15.69
N ASN A 5 14.94 4.40 15.67
CA ASN A 5 13.70 4.93 16.25
C ASN A 5 12.92 5.91 15.36
N GLU A 6 13.28 6.07 14.08
CA GLU A 6 12.51 6.94 13.19
C GLU A 6 11.19 6.26 12.77
N ARG A 7 10.09 6.80 13.28
CA ARG A 7 8.73 6.44 12.90
C ARG A 7 8.09 7.58 12.11
N PHE A 8 7.27 7.23 11.14
CA PHE A 8 6.65 8.18 10.22
C PHE A 8 5.16 8.34 10.51
N LYS A 9 4.69 9.58 10.47
CA LYS A 9 3.25 9.89 10.51
C LYS A 9 2.57 9.67 9.15
N LEU A 10 3.34 9.66 8.07
CA LEU A 10 2.88 9.35 6.73
C LEU A 10 3.95 8.54 5.98
N ILE A 11 3.54 7.44 5.37
CA ILE A 11 4.32 6.71 4.37
C ILE A 11 3.50 6.65 3.09
N LEU A 12 4.07 7.10 1.97
CA LEU A 12 3.44 7.09 0.66
C LEU A 12 4.18 6.09 -0.26
N VAL A 13 3.45 5.09 -0.74
CA VAL A 13 3.91 4.11 -1.74
C VAL A 13 3.18 4.40 -3.04
N SER A 14 3.74 5.31 -3.85
CA SER A 14 3.11 5.78 -5.08
C SER A 14 3.58 4.99 -6.30
N ALA A 15 2.71 4.19 -6.91
CA ALA A 15 3.02 3.39 -8.09
C ALA A 15 4.29 2.52 -7.95
N VAL A 16 4.54 1.98 -6.75
CA VAL A 16 5.72 1.11 -6.48
C VAL A 16 5.34 -0.34 -6.20
N TRP A 17 4.15 -0.59 -5.64
CA TRP A 17 3.78 -1.93 -5.13
C TRP A 17 3.85 -3.05 -6.19
N MET A 18 3.44 -2.74 -7.42
CA MET A 18 3.49 -3.61 -8.59
C MET A 18 4.90 -4.02 -9.02
N HIS A 19 5.95 -3.39 -8.49
CA HIS A 19 7.34 -3.80 -8.73
C HIS A 19 7.87 -4.78 -7.67
N VAL A 20 7.15 -4.96 -6.55
CA VAL A 20 7.55 -5.87 -5.47
C VAL A 20 7.10 -7.28 -5.82
N PRO A 21 8.01 -8.27 -5.88
CA PRO A 21 7.65 -9.67 -6.12
C PRO A 21 6.65 -10.17 -5.08
N PRO A 22 5.63 -10.98 -5.44
CA PRO A 22 4.64 -11.48 -4.50
C PRO A 22 5.23 -12.15 -3.24
N SER A 23 6.35 -12.85 -3.38
CA SER A 23 7.07 -13.49 -2.27
C SER A 23 7.66 -12.52 -1.24
N GLU A 24 7.83 -11.24 -1.59
CA GLU A 24 8.40 -10.21 -0.71
C GLU A 24 7.36 -9.25 -0.13
N ARG A 25 6.15 -9.22 -0.70
CA ARG A 25 5.11 -8.24 -0.38
C ARG A 25 4.69 -8.26 1.08
N GLU A 26 4.46 -9.43 1.66
CA GLU A 26 4.08 -9.55 3.08
C GLU A 26 5.18 -8.97 3.98
N ARG A 27 6.45 -9.29 3.70
CA ARG A 27 7.59 -8.75 4.42
C ARG A 27 7.72 -7.23 4.22
N ALA A 28 7.53 -6.73 3.01
CA ALA A 28 7.57 -5.31 2.71
C ALA A 28 6.47 -4.55 3.46
N PHE A 29 5.23 -5.03 3.39
CA PHE A 29 4.10 -4.46 4.14
C PHE A 29 4.38 -4.47 5.64
N ARG A 30 4.96 -5.57 6.15
CA ARG A 30 5.38 -5.66 7.55
C ARG A 30 6.30 -4.53 7.97
N ILE A 31 7.37 -4.32 7.21
CA ILE A 31 8.34 -3.26 7.49
C ILE A 31 7.66 -1.88 7.42
N LEU A 32 6.81 -1.62 6.43
CA LEU A 32 6.08 -0.35 6.32
C LEU A 32 5.21 -0.10 7.55
N SER A 33 4.48 -1.09 8.05
CA SER A 33 3.67 -0.91 9.27
C SER A 33 4.51 -0.70 10.52
N GLU A 34 5.67 -1.38 10.63
CA GLU A 34 6.60 -1.21 11.78
C GLU A 34 7.19 0.20 11.83
N LEU A 35 7.38 0.82 10.66
CA LEU A 35 7.88 2.18 10.52
C LEU A 35 6.82 3.26 10.77
N LEU A 36 5.53 2.91 10.90
CA LEU A 36 4.50 3.89 11.26
C LEU A 36 4.63 4.30 12.73
N ALA A 37 4.47 5.60 12.97
CA ALA A 37 4.18 6.14 14.30
C ALA A 37 2.74 5.79 14.68
N PRO A 38 2.39 5.72 15.98
CA PRO A 38 0.99 5.65 16.39
C PRO A 38 0.17 6.76 15.71
N GLY A 39 -1.00 6.41 15.16
CA GLY A 39 -1.83 7.33 14.35
C GLY A 39 -1.33 7.56 12.93
N GLY A 40 -0.18 6.99 12.57
CA GLY A 40 0.44 7.14 11.27
C GLY A 40 -0.38 6.50 10.16
N VAL A 41 -0.24 7.07 8.96
CA VAL A 41 -1.00 6.67 7.77
C VAL A 41 -0.06 6.08 6.73
N LEU A 42 -0.47 4.95 6.16
CA LEU A 42 0.15 4.34 4.98
C LEU A 42 -0.81 4.51 3.79
N VAL A 43 -0.35 5.21 2.76
CA VAL A 43 -1.07 5.39 1.49
C VAL A 43 -0.37 4.55 0.44
N ILE A 44 -1.11 3.66 -0.23
CA ILE A 44 -0.60 2.86 -1.34
C ILE A 44 -1.47 3.11 -2.57
N THR A 45 -0.83 3.39 -3.71
CA THR A 45 -1.52 3.47 -5.00
C THR A 45 -1.10 2.30 -5.88
N LEU A 46 -2.09 1.57 -6.37
CA LEU A 46 -1.93 0.47 -7.32
C LEU A 46 -2.22 0.98 -8.73
N ARG A 47 -1.39 0.53 -9.67
CA ARG A 47 -1.54 0.74 -11.11
C ARG A 47 -1.87 -0.60 -11.71
N HIS A 48 -2.93 -0.64 -12.48
CA HIS A 48 -3.34 -1.79 -13.26
C HIS A 48 -3.24 -1.46 -14.74
N GLY A 49 -3.20 -2.51 -15.55
CA GLY A 49 -3.08 -2.40 -17.01
C GLY A 49 -1.64 -2.56 -17.50
N PRO A 50 -1.44 -2.46 -18.82
CA PRO A 50 -0.20 -2.87 -19.48
C PRO A 50 1.01 -2.07 -18.97
N SER A 51 2.16 -2.74 -18.87
CA SER A 51 3.43 -2.06 -18.57
C SER A 51 3.83 -1.21 -19.79
N PRO A 52 4.22 0.07 -19.61
CA PRO A 52 4.65 0.93 -20.71
C PRO A 52 6.04 0.56 -21.25
N ASP A 53 6.77 -0.33 -20.59
CA ASP A 53 8.13 -0.73 -20.93
C ASP A 53 8.45 -2.17 -20.48
N GLU A 54 9.70 -2.60 -20.67
CA GLU A 54 10.19 -3.93 -20.29
C GLU A 54 10.18 -4.21 -18.78
N ARG A 55 9.79 -3.25 -17.93
CA ARG A 55 9.71 -3.49 -16.49
C ARG A 55 8.57 -4.46 -16.20
N CYS A 56 8.91 -5.53 -15.50
CA CYS A 56 7.93 -6.48 -15.01
C CYS A 56 7.03 -5.80 -13.97
N LEU A 57 5.74 -5.70 -14.27
CA LEU A 57 4.70 -5.38 -13.29
C LEU A 57 4.08 -6.70 -12.85
N PHE A 58 4.14 -6.97 -11.55
CA PHE A 58 3.43 -8.07 -10.96
C PHE A 58 1.98 -7.65 -10.70
N ASP A 59 1.03 -8.54 -10.95
CA ASP A 59 -0.37 -8.31 -10.61
C ASP A 59 -0.52 -7.99 -9.11
N THR A 60 -1.40 -7.06 -8.80
CA THR A 60 -1.70 -6.61 -7.44
C THR A 60 -3.20 -6.55 -7.25
N SER A 61 -3.66 -6.58 -6.01
CA SER A 61 -5.07 -6.38 -5.71
C SER A 61 -5.26 -5.64 -4.39
N LEU A 62 -6.42 -5.02 -4.25
CA LEU A 62 -6.85 -4.37 -3.03
C LEU A 62 -6.99 -5.40 -1.89
N GLU A 63 -7.53 -6.58 -2.19
CA GLU A 63 -7.78 -7.66 -1.22
C GLU A 63 -6.49 -8.20 -0.59
N GLU A 64 -5.40 -8.27 -1.38
CA GLU A 64 -4.07 -8.65 -0.89
C GLU A 64 -3.61 -7.69 0.21
N LEU A 65 -3.65 -6.38 -0.07
CA LEU A 65 -3.23 -5.35 0.87
C LEU A 65 -4.12 -5.28 2.11
N GLU A 66 -5.43 -5.45 1.95
CA GLU A 66 -6.36 -5.54 3.09
C GLU A 66 -6.08 -6.75 3.97
N SER A 67 -5.69 -7.89 3.39
CA SER A 67 -5.29 -9.07 4.13
C SER A 67 -4.07 -8.78 5.01
N PHE A 68 -3.04 -8.13 4.45
CA PHE A 68 -1.86 -7.72 5.22
C PHE A 68 -2.20 -6.68 6.30
N ALA A 69 -3.10 -5.74 6.02
CA ALA A 69 -3.55 -4.76 7.01
C ALA A 69 -4.24 -5.42 8.20
N ARG A 70 -5.18 -6.35 7.95
CA ARG A 70 -5.88 -7.13 8.99
C ARG A 70 -4.92 -7.92 9.88
N ALA A 71 -3.92 -8.56 9.28
CA ALA A 71 -2.90 -9.32 10.01
C ALA A 71 -2.04 -8.46 10.95
N ARG A 72 -2.08 -7.13 10.82
CA ARG A 72 -1.19 -6.18 11.51
C ARG A 72 -1.93 -5.08 12.28
N ALA A 73 -3.24 -5.26 12.48
CA ALA A 73 -4.11 -4.29 13.16
C ALA A 73 -4.09 -2.88 12.55
N LEU A 74 -3.81 -2.76 11.24
CA LEU A 74 -4.03 -1.53 10.51
C LEU A 74 -5.50 -1.44 10.10
N VAL A 75 -6.09 -0.26 10.25
CA VAL A 75 -7.48 0.01 9.85
C VAL A 75 -7.49 0.61 8.46
N THR A 76 -8.24 0.02 7.52
CA THR A 76 -8.52 0.64 6.23
C THR A 76 -9.45 1.84 6.45
N ILE A 77 -8.97 3.05 6.18
CA ILE A 77 -9.76 4.29 6.33
C ILE A 77 -10.32 4.80 5.01
N ALA A 78 -9.72 4.41 3.88
CA ALA A 78 -10.26 4.64 2.56
C ALA A 78 -9.73 3.58 1.59
N ALA A 79 -10.60 3.14 0.69
CA ALA A 79 -10.20 2.40 -0.49
C ALA A 79 -11.04 2.95 -1.65
N SER A 80 -10.37 3.51 -2.66
CA SER A 80 -11.03 4.03 -3.84
C SER A 80 -10.39 3.45 -5.09
N GLY A 81 -11.22 2.90 -5.97
CA GLY A 81 -10.81 2.51 -7.31
C GLY A 81 -11.45 3.43 -8.32
N SER A 82 -10.66 4.00 -9.23
CA SER A 82 -11.23 4.56 -10.45
C SER A 82 -11.43 3.40 -11.45
N ARG A 83 -12.49 2.61 -11.28
CA ARG A 83 -12.84 1.60 -12.31
C ARG A 83 -13.41 2.22 -13.58
N GLY A 84 -13.62 3.53 -13.65
CA GLY A 84 -13.99 4.17 -14.90
C GLY A 84 -14.21 5.67 -14.75
N ALA A 85 -13.43 6.45 -15.48
CA ALA A 85 -13.78 7.79 -15.99
C ALA A 85 -12.67 8.39 -16.89
N GLN A 86 -11.45 7.82 -16.90
CA GLN A 86 -10.34 8.32 -17.71
C GLN A 86 -9.35 7.26 -18.22
N ALA A 87 -9.79 6.01 -18.38
CA ALA A 87 -8.99 4.92 -18.96
C ALA A 87 -8.90 5.07 -20.50
N ARG A 88 -8.28 6.14 -21.00
CA ARG A 88 -8.02 6.30 -22.45
C ARG A 88 -7.00 5.28 -22.99
N GLU A 89 -6.26 4.62 -22.10
CA GLU A 89 -5.12 3.74 -22.45
C GLU A 89 -5.11 2.39 -21.73
N GLY A 90 -6.25 1.93 -21.18
CA GLY A 90 -6.32 0.63 -20.47
C GLY A 90 -5.59 0.58 -19.12
N VAL A 91 -5.15 1.74 -18.62
CA VAL A 91 -4.56 1.90 -17.28
C VAL A 91 -5.64 2.34 -16.30
N SER A 92 -5.68 1.71 -15.13
CA SER A 92 -6.55 2.13 -14.02
C SER A 92 -5.77 2.18 -12.71
N TRP A 93 -6.34 2.87 -11.73
CA TRP A 93 -5.69 3.15 -10.46
C TRP A 93 -6.61 2.84 -9.29
N GLU A 94 -6.01 2.33 -8.22
CA GLU A 94 -6.65 2.17 -6.92
C GLU A 94 -5.78 2.84 -5.86
N THR A 95 -6.41 3.49 -4.89
CA THR A 95 -5.73 4.08 -3.73
C THR A 95 -6.28 3.44 -2.47
N LEU A 96 -5.39 2.88 -1.66
CA LEU A 96 -5.71 2.37 -0.34
C LEU A 96 -5.02 3.23 0.71
N VAL A 97 -5.76 3.53 1.77
CA VAL A 97 -5.27 4.29 2.91
C VAL A 97 -5.51 3.49 4.17
N PHE A 98 -4.42 3.20 4.87
CA PHE A 98 -4.42 2.47 6.13
C PHE A 98 -3.92 3.36 7.26
N ARG A 99 -4.47 3.17 8.46
CA ARG A 99 -4.03 3.86 9.67
C ARG A 99 -3.59 2.86 10.73
N LEU A 100 -2.43 3.11 11.33
CA LEU A 100 -2.05 2.47 12.59
C LEU A 100 -2.78 3.20 13.73
N PRO A 101 -3.59 2.51 14.57
CA PRO A 101 -4.26 3.14 15.70
C PRO A 101 -3.29 3.87 16.65
N GLU A 102 -3.75 4.92 17.33
CA GLU A 102 -2.95 5.67 18.32
C GLU A 102 -2.83 4.95 19.68
N GLY A 103 -3.66 3.93 19.92
CA GLY A 103 -3.74 3.13 21.14
C GLY A 103 -4.72 1.96 20.97
N PRO A 104 -5.00 1.14 22.00
CA PRO A 104 -5.93 0.02 21.89
C PRO A 104 -7.31 0.50 21.44
N ILE A 105 -7.91 -0.27 20.54
CA ILE A 105 -9.30 -0.08 20.09
C ILE A 105 -10.18 -0.50 21.28
N ASN A 106 -10.76 0.47 21.98
CA ASN A 106 -11.79 0.23 22.99
C ASN A 106 -13.13 -0.05 22.33
#